data_AF-A0A1L8Z9P1-F1
#
_entry.id   AF-A0A1L8Z9P1-F1
#
_cell.length_a   1.000
_cell.length_b   1.000
_cell.length_c   1.000
_cell.angle_alpha   90.00
_cell.angle_beta   90.00
_cell.angle_gamma   90.00
#
_symmetry.space_group_name_H-M   'P 1'
#
loop_
_entity.id
_entity.type
_entity.pdbx_description
1 polymer ?
#
loop_
_entity_poly.entity_id
_entity_poly.type
_entity_poly.pdbx_seq_one_letter_code
_entity_poly.pdbx_strand_id
1 'polypeptide(L)'
;ISDINSINQQASFEERMVVSGKEVEDKITGAIYDDITDQRSSGDSIYSQWSDDFDENSELKGILDNLESARTELRGKIKEGKGESEKNKNVVKVSEIKEDLQKIKSELEKVKGYLENNSKFEEIKGYVTNSISQNE
;
A
#
# COMPACT_ATOMS: atom_id res chain seq x y z
N ILE A 1 -0.85 -2.69 -12.63
CA ILE A 1 -0.16 -3.37 -11.50
C ILE A 1 1.35 -3.54 -11.79
N SER A 2 1.98 -2.64 -12.55
CA SER A 2 3.42 -2.78 -12.89
C SER A 2 4.33 -2.33 -11.74
N ASP A 3 3.82 -1.49 -10.82
CA ASP A 3 4.65 -0.77 -9.85
C ASP A 3 4.76 -1.44 -8.47
N ILE A 4 3.95 -2.46 -8.14
CA ILE A 4 4.05 -3.20 -6.85
C ILE A 4 5.44 -3.83 -6.68
N ASN A 5 6.04 -4.34 -7.76
CA ASN A 5 7.40 -4.91 -7.70
C ASN A 5 8.47 -3.83 -7.44
N SER A 6 8.22 -2.57 -7.81
CA SER A 6 9.12 -1.42 -7.58
C SER A 6 9.09 -0.90 -6.14
N ILE A 7 8.04 -1.23 -5.38
CA ILE A 7 7.89 -0.89 -3.95
C ILE A 7 8.77 -1.79 -3.06
N ASN A 8 9.29 -2.92 -3.58
CA ASN A 8 10.17 -3.84 -2.85
C ASN A 8 11.60 -3.28 -2.67
N GLN A 9 11.72 -2.23 -1.85
CA GLN A 9 12.98 -1.52 -1.63
C GLN A 9 13.67 -1.86 -0.32
N GLN A 10 13.25 -2.93 0.36
CA GLN A 10 13.95 -3.39 1.57
C GLN A 10 15.45 -3.57 1.30
N ALA A 11 15.80 -4.09 0.11
CA ALA A 11 17.19 -4.20 -0.35
C ALA A 11 17.89 -2.84 -0.53
N SER A 12 17.16 -1.77 -0.89
CA SER A 12 17.73 -0.41 -1.05
C SER A 12 18.10 0.24 0.29
N PHE A 13 17.62 -0.30 1.41
CA PHE A 13 17.85 0.25 2.76
C PHE A 13 18.67 -0.68 3.67
N GLU A 14 18.80 -1.97 3.33
CA GLU A 14 19.48 -2.98 4.16
C GLU A 14 20.97 -2.69 4.42
N GLU A 15 21.65 -2.00 3.50
CA GLU A 15 23.06 -1.59 3.68
C GLU A 15 23.23 -0.23 4.36
N ARG A 16 22.13 0.51 4.59
CA ARG A 16 22.16 1.87 5.12
C ARG A 16 21.83 1.88 6.61
N MET A 17 22.61 2.64 7.39
CA MET A 17 22.35 2.81 8.82
C MET A 17 21.26 3.86 9.10
N VAL A 18 21.16 4.87 8.23
CA VAL A 18 20.22 5.99 8.33
C VAL A 18 19.69 6.38 6.95
N VAL A 19 18.45 6.85 6.91
CA VAL A 19 17.75 7.34 5.72
C VAL A 19 16.97 8.60 6.07
N SER A 20 16.53 9.37 5.07
CA SER A 20 15.62 10.49 5.35
C SER A 20 14.17 10.00 5.40
N GLY A 21 13.35 10.62 6.23
CA GLY A 21 11.91 10.32 6.26
C GLY A 21 11.23 10.66 4.94
N LYS A 22 11.78 11.61 4.16
CA LYS A 22 11.27 11.96 2.83
C LYS A 22 11.53 10.85 1.82
N GLU A 23 12.71 10.24 1.85
CA GLU A 23 13.04 9.10 0.99
C GLU A 23 12.13 7.89 1.26
N VAL A 24 11.88 7.57 2.53
CA VAL A 24 10.94 6.48 2.88
C VAL A 24 9.51 6.82 2.46
N GLU A 25 9.11 8.08 2.58
CA GLU A 25 7.80 8.51 2.12
C GLU A 25 7.65 8.34 0.62
N ASP A 26 8.54 8.93 -0.18
CA ASP A 26 8.39 8.96 -1.63
C ASP A 26 8.49 7.57 -2.25
N LYS A 27 9.34 6.70 -1.68
CA LYS A 27 9.63 5.41 -2.27
C LYS A 27 8.75 4.26 -1.77
N ILE A 28 8.20 4.38 -0.56
CA ILE A 28 7.40 3.31 0.07
C ILE A 28 5.99 3.81 0.34
N THR A 29 5.82 4.72 1.31
CA THR A 29 4.46 5.02 1.81
C THR A 29 3.61 5.79 0.80
N GLY A 30 4.24 6.64 -0.02
CA GLY A 30 3.60 7.41 -1.08
C GLY A 30 3.17 6.51 -2.21
N ALA A 31 4.08 5.66 -2.72
CA ALA A 31 3.76 4.68 -3.75
C ALA A 31 2.63 3.72 -3.33
N ILE A 32 2.64 3.22 -2.08
CA ILE A 32 1.54 2.38 -1.55
C ILE A 32 0.22 3.15 -1.48
N TYR A 33 0.27 4.43 -1.12
CA TYR A 33 -0.92 5.28 -1.13
C TYR A 33 -1.45 5.40 -2.55
N ASP A 34 -0.65 5.93 -3.46
CA ASP A 34 -1.06 6.27 -4.83
C ASP A 34 -1.54 5.03 -5.62
N ASP A 35 -0.82 3.90 -5.54
CA ASP A 35 -1.09 2.75 -6.41
C ASP A 35 -2.10 1.76 -5.82
N ILE A 36 -2.27 1.73 -4.49
CA ILE A 36 -2.98 0.63 -3.83
C ILE A 36 -4.10 1.13 -2.92
N THR A 37 -3.83 2.10 -2.06
CA THR A 37 -4.69 2.43 -0.92
C THR A 37 -5.39 3.80 -1.02
N ASP A 38 -5.19 4.56 -2.12
CA ASP A 38 -5.85 5.84 -2.32
C ASP A 38 -7.36 5.63 -2.55
N GLN A 39 -8.17 6.05 -1.58
CA GLN A 39 -9.62 5.86 -1.59
C GLN A 39 -10.38 6.97 -2.34
N ARG A 40 -9.67 7.90 -2.99
CA ARG A 40 -10.32 8.96 -3.77
C ARG A 40 -11.06 8.35 -4.95
N SER A 41 -12.36 8.62 -5.06
CA SER A 41 -13.29 8.08 -6.08
C SER A 41 -12.94 8.35 -7.56
N SER A 42 -11.78 8.94 -7.85
CA SER A 42 -11.26 9.24 -9.19
C SER A 42 -9.80 8.81 -9.38
N GLY A 43 -9.24 8.03 -8.43
CA GLY A 43 -7.86 7.55 -8.48
C GLY A 43 -7.72 6.23 -9.24
N ASP A 44 -6.53 5.96 -9.75
CA ASP A 44 -6.17 4.71 -10.44
C ASP A 44 -5.70 3.61 -9.46
N SER A 45 -5.88 3.80 -8.16
CA SER A 45 -5.46 2.84 -7.14
C SER A 45 -6.36 1.60 -7.13
N ILE A 46 -5.82 0.47 -6.67
CA ILE A 46 -6.60 -0.78 -6.53
C ILE A 46 -7.84 -0.58 -5.66
N TYR A 47 -7.71 0.14 -4.54
CA TYR A 47 -8.83 0.42 -3.66
C TYR A 47 -9.87 1.27 -4.38
N SER A 48 -9.50 2.40 -4.99
CA SER A 48 -10.48 3.24 -5.69
C SER A 48 -11.18 2.51 -6.84
N GLN A 49 -10.48 1.63 -7.55
CA GLN A 49 -11.06 0.95 -8.71
C GLN A 49 -12.04 -0.16 -8.32
N TRP A 50 -11.84 -0.83 -7.19
CA TRP A 50 -12.58 -2.05 -6.84
C TRP A 50 -13.26 -2.00 -5.46
N SER A 51 -13.11 -0.92 -4.69
CA SER A 51 -13.66 -0.78 -3.32
C SER A 51 -15.17 -1.00 -3.26
N ASP A 52 -15.91 -0.45 -4.23
CA ASP A 52 -17.38 -0.57 -4.27
C ASP A 52 -17.85 -1.96 -4.68
N ASP A 53 -16.99 -2.74 -5.33
CA ASP A 53 -17.31 -4.10 -5.74
C ASP A 53 -16.93 -5.13 -4.67
N PHE A 54 -16.08 -4.77 -3.71
CA PHE A 54 -15.72 -5.66 -2.61
C PHE A 54 -16.88 -5.82 -1.63
N ASP A 55 -17.27 -7.08 -1.38
CA ASP A 55 -18.02 -7.40 -0.17
C ASP A 55 -17.21 -6.91 1.05
N GLU A 56 -17.89 -6.39 2.07
CA GLU A 56 -17.25 -5.86 3.28
C GLU A 56 -16.34 -6.88 3.99
N ASN A 57 -16.50 -8.17 3.68
CA ASN A 57 -15.70 -9.28 4.21
C ASN A 57 -14.79 -9.96 3.16
N SER A 58 -14.56 -9.33 2.01
CA SER A 58 -13.68 -9.92 1.00
C SER A 58 -12.24 -10.03 1.54
N GLU A 59 -11.58 -11.14 1.20
CA GLU A 59 -10.20 -11.37 1.61
C GLU A 59 -9.26 -10.27 1.05
N LEU A 60 -9.56 -9.73 -0.14
CA LEU A 60 -8.79 -8.62 -0.72
C LEU A 60 -8.91 -7.35 0.11
N LYS A 61 -10.11 -6.95 0.52
CA LYS A 61 -10.31 -5.78 1.39
C LYS A 61 -9.50 -5.91 2.68
N GLY A 62 -9.54 -7.09 3.33
CA GLY A 62 -8.73 -7.37 4.52
C GLY A 62 -7.22 -7.27 4.27
N ILE A 63 -6.71 -7.71 3.13
CA ILE A 63 -5.29 -7.56 2.75
C ILE A 63 -4.94 -6.07 2.56
N LEU A 64 -5.80 -5.31 1.87
CA LEU A 64 -5.59 -3.88 1.62
C LEU A 64 -5.62 -3.06 2.93
N ASP A 65 -6.55 -3.35 3.84
CA ASP A 65 -6.67 -2.70 5.15
C ASP A 65 -5.43 -2.96 6.04
N ASN A 66 -4.90 -4.19 6.00
CA ASN A 66 -3.67 -4.55 6.70
C ASN A 66 -2.45 -3.80 6.13
N LEU A 67 -2.38 -3.67 4.81
CA LEU A 67 -1.32 -2.92 4.14
C LEU A 67 -1.40 -1.42 4.44
N GLU A 68 -2.59 -0.83 4.42
CA GLU A 68 -2.80 0.57 4.82
C GLU A 68 -2.42 0.80 6.28
N SER A 69 -2.76 -0.13 7.16
CA SER A 69 -2.39 -0.06 8.58
C SER A 69 -0.86 -0.06 8.74
N ALA A 70 -0.17 -1.00 8.08
CA ALA A 70 1.30 -1.07 8.09
C ALA A 70 1.97 0.18 7.49
N ARG A 71 1.41 0.71 6.39
CA ARG A 71 1.84 1.98 5.77
C ARG A 71 1.72 3.12 6.78
N THR A 72 0.61 3.20 7.50
CA THR A 72 0.32 4.26 8.47
C THR A 72 1.25 4.19 9.68
N GLU A 73 1.54 2.99 10.19
CA GLU A 73 2.55 2.78 11.24
C GLU A 73 3.93 3.30 10.81
N LEU A 74 4.40 2.91 9.61
CA LEU A 74 5.68 3.39 9.08
C LEU A 74 5.68 4.92 8.89
N ARG A 75 4.60 5.47 8.34
CA ARG A 75 4.44 6.91 8.13
C ARG A 75 4.56 7.69 9.45
N GLY A 76 3.94 7.19 10.52
CA GLY A 76 4.05 7.78 11.86
C GLY A 76 5.49 7.78 12.41
N LYS A 77 6.31 6.80 12.04
CA LYS A 77 7.72 6.72 12.48
C LYS A 77 8.65 7.65 11.71
N ILE A 78 8.35 7.95 10.44
CA ILE A 78 9.18 8.81 9.57
C ILE A 78 8.76 10.28 9.59
N LYS A 79 7.61 10.60 10.18
CA LYS A 79 7.12 11.96 10.39
C LYS A 79 7.43 12.46 11.81
N GLU A 80 7.54 13.76 11.95
CA GLU A 80 7.62 14.48 13.24
C GLU A 80 6.70 15.69 13.22
N GLY A 81 6.30 16.16 14.41
CA GLY A 81 5.26 17.18 14.55
C GLY A 81 3.85 16.58 14.64
N LYS A 82 2.83 17.43 14.63
CA LYS A 82 1.41 17.04 14.63
C LYS A 82 0.58 18.04 13.82
N GLY A 83 -0.49 17.56 13.19
CA GLY A 83 -1.40 18.40 12.42
C GLY A 83 -0.67 19.15 11.30
N GLU A 84 -0.89 20.45 11.18
CA GLU A 84 -0.27 21.30 10.15
C GLU A 84 1.26 21.44 10.28
N SER A 85 1.83 21.06 11.43
CA SER A 85 3.28 21.07 11.64
C SER A 85 3.96 19.74 11.28
N GLU A 86 3.20 18.74 10.82
CA GLU A 86 3.73 17.44 10.45
C GLU A 86 4.69 17.57 9.26
N LYS A 87 5.90 17.05 9.41
CA LYS A 87 6.93 17.04 8.39
C LYS A 87 7.78 15.78 8.47
N ASN A 88 8.54 15.48 7.43
CA ASN A 88 9.46 14.36 7.44
C ASN A 88 10.64 14.62 8.39
N LYS A 89 11.01 13.58 9.14
CA LYS A 89 12.28 13.57 9.86
C LYS A 89 13.43 13.66 8.86
N ASN A 90 14.42 14.51 9.17
CA ASN A 90 15.64 14.59 8.36
C ASN A 90 16.46 13.30 8.43
N VAL A 91 16.44 12.62 9.58
CA VAL A 91 17.17 11.38 9.82
C VAL A 91 16.26 10.37 10.50
N VAL A 92 16.17 9.17 9.93
CA VAL A 92 15.48 8.00 10.44
C VAL A 92 16.49 6.86 10.49
N LYS A 93 16.61 6.19 11.63
CA LYS A 93 17.48 5.00 11.72
C LYS A 93 16.77 3.82 11.09
N VAL A 94 17.46 3.10 10.21
CA VAL A 94 16.87 1.92 9.54
C VAL A 94 16.48 0.87 10.57
N SER A 95 17.22 0.73 11.67
CA SER A 95 16.88 -0.18 12.77
C SER A 95 15.52 0.12 13.42
N GLU A 96 15.03 1.36 13.38
CA GLU A 96 13.75 1.76 14.00
C GLU A 96 12.54 1.47 13.09
N ILE A 97 12.77 1.33 11.79
CA ILE A 97 11.72 1.09 10.77
C ILE A 97 11.81 -0.28 10.10
N LYS A 98 12.84 -1.07 10.43
CA LYS A 98 13.13 -2.35 9.77
C LYS A 98 11.96 -3.33 9.86
N GLU A 99 11.36 -3.46 11.03
CA GLU A 99 10.23 -4.36 11.25
C GLU A 99 9.00 -3.90 10.45
N ASP A 100 8.73 -2.60 10.35
CA ASP A 100 7.61 -2.08 9.58
C ASP A 100 7.81 -2.29 8.07
N LEU A 101 9.05 -2.11 7.59
CA LEU A 101 9.41 -2.41 6.21
C LEU A 101 9.19 -3.90 5.88
N GLN A 102 9.54 -4.80 6.81
CA GLN A 102 9.29 -6.23 6.64
C GLN A 102 7.79 -6.56 6.62
N LYS A 103 6.99 -5.94 7.50
CA LYS A 103 5.54 -6.09 7.49
C LYS A 103 4.95 -5.63 6.16
N ILE A 104 5.30 -4.42 5.71
CA ILE A 104 4.83 -3.87 4.43
C ILE A 104 5.18 -4.82 3.28
N LYS A 105 6.40 -5.34 3.24
CA LYS A 105 6.82 -6.31 2.22
C LYS A 105 5.94 -7.56 2.26
N SER A 106 5.70 -8.13 3.45
CA SER A 106 4.85 -9.31 3.58
C SER A 106 3.41 -9.05 3.13
N GLU A 107 2.84 -7.88 3.41
CA GLU A 107 1.49 -7.54 2.96
C GLU A 107 1.44 -7.31 1.45
N LEU A 108 2.45 -6.67 0.85
CA LEU A 108 2.57 -6.52 -0.60
C LEU A 108 2.70 -7.87 -1.32
N GLU A 109 3.40 -8.84 -0.74
CA GLU A 109 3.46 -10.21 -1.26
C GLU A 109 2.09 -10.90 -1.22
N LYS A 110 1.26 -10.63 -0.20
CA LYS A 110 -0.13 -11.12 -0.17
C LYS A 110 -1.00 -10.45 -1.22
N VAL A 111 -0.89 -9.13 -1.41
CA VAL A 111 -1.59 -8.41 -2.49
C VAL A 111 -1.23 -9.03 -3.84
N LYS A 112 0.07 -9.18 -4.12
CA LYS A 112 0.56 -9.79 -5.35
C LYS A 112 0.03 -11.22 -5.51
N GLY A 113 0.13 -12.05 -4.48
CA GLY A 113 -0.37 -13.43 -4.51
C GLY A 113 -1.89 -13.51 -4.70
N TYR A 114 -2.65 -12.54 -4.19
CA TYR A 114 -4.09 -12.45 -4.44
C TYR A 114 -4.36 -12.17 -5.93
N LEU A 115 -3.66 -11.19 -6.51
CA LEU A 115 -3.84 -10.76 -7.91
C LEU A 115 -3.35 -11.80 -8.92
N GLU A 116 -2.30 -12.56 -8.60
CA GLU A 116 -1.77 -13.64 -9.45
C GLU A 116 -2.58 -14.94 -9.36
N ASN A 117 -3.47 -15.07 -8.36
CA ASN A 117 -4.27 -16.28 -8.19
C ASN A 117 -5.44 -16.29 -9.19
N ASN A 118 -5.38 -17.22 -10.14
CA ASN A 118 -6.37 -17.34 -11.22
C ASN A 118 -7.81 -17.60 -10.74
N SER A 119 -8.01 -18.22 -9.57
CA SER A 119 -9.34 -18.40 -8.99
C SER A 119 -9.92 -17.08 -8.46
N LYS A 120 -9.06 -16.20 -7.95
CA LYS A 120 -9.42 -14.86 -7.48
C LYS A 120 -9.53 -13.87 -8.64
N PHE A 121 -8.85 -14.14 -9.75
CA PHE A 121 -9.01 -13.40 -10.99
C PHE A 121 -10.44 -13.49 -11.55
N GLU A 122 -11.09 -14.67 -11.50
CA GLU A 122 -12.50 -14.79 -11.92
C GLU A 122 -13.46 -14.08 -10.95
N GLU A 123 -13.13 -14.02 -9.65
CA GLU A 123 -13.86 -13.20 -8.67
C GLU A 123 -13.74 -11.70 -8.98
N ILE A 124 -12.50 -11.22 -9.24
CA ILE A 124 -12.20 -9.86 -9.70
C ILE A 124 -12.90 -9.53 -11.02
N LYS A 125 -12.91 -10.47 -11.98
CA LYS A 125 -13.59 -10.29 -13.26
C LYS A 125 -15.10 -10.19 -13.05
N GLY A 126 -15.67 -11.00 -12.14
CA GLY A 126 -17.07 -10.91 -11.73
C GLY A 126 -17.44 -9.51 -11.22
N TYR A 127 -16.57 -8.91 -10.40
CA TYR A 127 -16.71 -7.53 -9.95
C TYR A 127 -16.75 -6.54 -11.12
N VAL A 128 -15.74 -6.55 -11.99
CA VAL A 128 -15.67 -5.65 -13.16
C VAL A 128 -16.88 -5.78 -14.10
N THR A 129 -17.42 -6.99 -14.27
CA THR A 129 -18.58 -7.20 -15.16
C THR A 129 -19.90 -6.71 -14.54
N ASN A 130 -20.03 -6.75 -13.21
CA ASN A 130 -21.20 -6.22 -12.50
C ASN A 130 -21.21 -4.69 -12.48
N SER A 131 -20.06 -4.02 -12.33
CA SER A 131 -19.98 -2.55 -12.34
C SER A 131 -20.35 -1.95 -13.71
N ILE A 132 -20.12 -2.68 -14.81
CA ILE A 132 -20.55 -2.28 -16.16
C ILE A 132 -22.07 -2.43 -16.32
N SER A 133 -22.66 -3.48 -15.75
CA SER A 133 -24.10 -3.79 -15.92
C SER A 133 -25.02 -2.90 -15.07
N GLN A 134 -24.52 -2.24 -14.04
CA GLN A 134 -25.27 -1.28 -13.21
C GLN A 134 -25.34 0.14 -13.82
N ASN A 135 -24.67 0.37 -14.96
CA ASN A 135 -24.61 1.66 -15.66
C ASN A 135 -25.42 1.71 -16.98
N GLU A 136 -26.21 0.67 -17.27
CA GLU A 136 -27.18 0.61 -18.40
C GLU A 136 -28.63 0.73 -17.90
#